data_AF-A0A938F6X9-F1
#
_entry.id   AF-A0A938F6X9-F1
#
_cell.length_a   1.000
_cell.length_b   1.000
_cell.length_c   1.000
_cell.angle_alpha   90.00
_cell.angle_beta   90.00
_cell.angle_gamma   90.00
#
_symmetry.space_group_name_H-M   'P 1'
#
loop_
_entity.id
_entity.type
_entity.pdbx_description
1 polymer ?
#
loop_
_entity_poly.entity_id
_entity_poly.type
_entity_poly.pdbx_seq_one_letter_code
_entity_poly.pdbx_strand_id
1 'polypeptide(L)'
;METTVVLAHLAATVFMCGVIWFVQLVHYPLLAVVPVASASSTALEHQRRTAWVVGPAMLVEGLTTLAVFFDRPAAVSWWLPWIGGALLTVALGSTILVSVPRHTRMAVNPDPGVGRELVLTNWPRTIAWSLRGAVVVAIAVQWAGGRAGS
;
A
#
# COMPACT_ATOMS: atom_id res chain seq x y z
N MET A 1 -14.64 2.73 -19.30
CA MET A 1 -14.29 3.17 -17.94
C MET A 1 -14.63 4.62 -17.62
N GLU A 2 -15.30 4.79 -16.49
CA GLU A 2 -15.73 6.06 -15.89
C GLU A 2 -14.56 6.83 -15.27
N THR A 3 -14.59 8.16 -15.38
CA THR A 3 -13.59 9.08 -14.78
C THR A 3 -13.40 8.83 -13.28
N THR A 4 -14.49 8.55 -12.56
CA THR A 4 -14.49 8.28 -11.12
C THR A 4 -13.58 7.11 -10.74
N VAL A 5 -13.59 6.03 -11.54
CA VAL A 5 -12.77 4.83 -11.28
C VAL A 5 -11.28 5.14 -11.41
N VAL A 6 -10.88 5.87 -12.47
CA VAL A 6 -9.48 6.23 -12.70
C VAL A 6 -8.97 7.18 -11.61
N LEU A 7 -9.76 8.18 -11.24
CA LEU A 7 -9.40 9.12 -10.18
C LEU A 7 -9.32 8.43 -8.81
N ALA A 8 -10.27 7.54 -8.50
CA ALA A 8 -10.23 6.77 -7.26
C ALA A 8 -9.01 5.84 -7.20
N HIS A 9 -8.66 5.19 -8.33
CA HIS A 9 -7.47 4.34 -8.43
C HIS A 9 -6.20 5.16 -8.16
N LEU A 10 -6.07 6.30 -8.83
CA LEU A 10 -4.92 7.20 -8.69
C LEU A 10 -4.80 7.73 -7.26
N ALA A 11 -5.89 8.28 -6.72
CA ALA A 11 -5.91 8.85 -5.39
C ALA A 11 -5.56 7.81 -4.31
N ALA A 12 -6.18 6.62 -4.35
CA ALA A 12 -5.91 5.56 -3.39
C ALA A 12 -4.46 5.06 -3.47
N THR A 13 -3.93 4.85 -4.69
CA THR A 13 -2.55 4.37 -4.88
C THR A 13 -1.52 5.40 -4.44
N VAL A 14 -1.70 6.68 -4.79
CA VAL A 14 -0.77 7.76 -4.39
C VAL A 14 -0.83 7.97 -2.88
N PHE A 15 -2.03 7.90 -2.28
CA PHE A 15 -2.19 7.94 -0.83
C PHE A 15 -1.43 6.79 -0.16
N MET A 16 -1.59 5.55 -0.63
CA MET A 16 -0.86 4.40 -0.11
C MET A 16 0.65 4.52 -0.27
N CYS A 17 1.13 5.08 -1.39
CA CYS A 17 2.53 5.40 -1.59
C CYS A 17 3.04 6.41 -0.54
N GLY A 18 2.31 7.50 -0.29
CA GLY A 18 2.66 8.47 0.74
C GLY A 18 2.67 7.85 2.15
N VAL A 19 1.63 7.08 2.49
CA VAL A 19 1.53 6.39 3.78
C VAL A 19 2.67 5.42 3.98
N ILE A 20 3.02 4.58 2.99
CA ILE A 20 4.06 3.57 3.19
C ILE A 20 5.43 4.20 3.39
N TRP A 21 5.72 5.32 2.73
CA TRP A 21 6.95 6.09 2.96
C TRP A 21 6.99 6.73 4.34
N PHE A 22 5.88 7.33 4.78
CA PHE A 22 5.76 7.83 6.15
C PHE A 22 5.99 6.72 7.17
N VAL A 23 5.40 5.54 6.92
CA VAL A 23 5.57 4.36 7.77
C VAL A 23 7.03 3.90 7.78
N GLN A 24 7.67 3.81 6.62
CA GLN A 24 9.04 3.32 6.47
C GLN A 24 10.07 4.21 7.17
N LEU A 25 9.97 5.53 6.97
CA LEU A 25 11.02 6.48 7.38
C LEU A 25 10.76 7.10 8.74
N VAL A 26 9.50 7.18 9.17
CA VAL A 26 9.12 7.88 10.40
C VAL A 26 8.50 6.91 11.39
N HIS A 27 7.39 6.28 11.02
CA HIS A 27 6.56 5.55 11.99
C HIS A 27 7.24 4.28 12.54
N TYR A 28 7.77 3.41 11.68
CA TYR A 28 8.42 2.18 12.12
C TYR A 28 9.75 2.42 12.86
N PRO A 29 10.61 3.38 12.46
CA PRO A 29 11.76 3.75 13.28
C PRO A 29 11.38 4.24 14.68
N LEU A 30 10.31 5.04 14.82
CA LEU A 30 9.81 5.47 16.13
C LEU A 30 9.22 4.30 16.93
N LEU A 31 8.53 3.37 16.27
CA LEU A 31 8.00 2.17 16.89
C LEU A 31 9.13 1.25 17.40
N ALA A 32 10.29 1.26 16.74
CA ALA A 32 11.44 0.43 17.08
C ALA A 32 12.18 0.84 18.37
N VAL A 33 11.92 2.04 18.87
CA VAL A 33 12.54 2.55 20.11
C VAL A 33 11.56 2.60 21.30
N VAL A 34 10.36 2.05 21.14
CA VAL A 34 9.36 1.96 22.22
C VAL A 34 9.86 0.98 23.30
N PRO A 35 9.82 1.36 24.60
CA PRO A 35 10.18 0.43 25.68
C PRO A 35 9.31 -0.82 25.68
N VAL A 36 9.91 -1.98 25.97
CA VAL A 36 9.20 -3.28 26.00
C VAL A 36 7.97 -3.25 26.92
N ALA A 37 8.06 -2.55 28.06
CA ALA A 37 6.96 -2.40 29.02
C ALA A 37 5.68 -1.76 28.44
N SER A 38 5.79 -0.95 27.38
CA SER A 38 4.65 -0.31 26.71
C SER A 38 4.46 -0.75 25.26
N ALA A 39 5.28 -1.69 24.77
CA ALA A 39 5.28 -2.14 23.38
C ALA A 39 3.95 -2.81 22.99
N SER A 40 3.40 -3.68 23.84
CA SER A 40 2.12 -4.35 23.59
C SER A 40 0.96 -3.38 23.43
N SER A 41 0.76 -2.47 24.38
CA SER A 41 -0.31 -1.46 24.32
C SER A 41 -0.14 -0.53 23.12
N THR A 42 1.10 -0.16 22.80
CA THR A 42 1.42 0.68 21.64
C THR A 42 1.12 -0.04 20.33
N ALA A 43 1.46 -1.33 20.23
CA ALA A 43 1.22 -2.14 19.04
C ALA A 43 -0.28 -2.34 18.77
N LEU A 44 -1.08 -2.62 19.81
CA LEU A 44 -2.54 -2.76 19.67
C LEU A 44 -3.19 -1.45 19.19
N GLU A 45 -2.79 -0.32 19.78
CA GLU A 45 -3.30 0.99 19.38
C GLU A 45 -2.85 1.35 17.96
N HIS A 46 -1.58 1.10 17.63
CA HIS A 46 -1.03 1.28 16.30
C HIS A 46 -1.81 0.48 15.25
N GLN A 47 -2.02 -0.83 15.47
CA GLN A 47 -2.74 -1.69 14.54
C GLN A 47 -4.17 -1.18 14.32
N ARG A 48 -4.89 -0.83 15.40
CA ARG A 48 -6.26 -0.33 15.31
C ARG A 48 -6.34 0.97 14.51
N ARG A 49 -5.47 1.94 14.81
CA ARG A 49 -5.45 3.24 14.11
C ARG A 49 -5.02 3.10 12.65
N THR A 50 -4.02 2.27 12.38
CA THR A 50 -3.55 2.02 11.02
C THR A 50 -4.64 1.35 10.18
N ALA A 51 -5.39 0.39 10.72
CA ALA A 51 -6.50 -0.25 10.01
C ALA A 51 -7.56 0.78 9.54
N TRP A 52 -7.90 1.77 10.38
CA TRP A 52 -8.87 2.82 10.03
C TRP A 52 -8.38 3.75 8.92
N VAL A 53 -7.08 4.07 8.89
CA VAL A 53 -6.50 4.97 7.88
C VAL A 53 -6.23 4.25 6.58
N VAL A 54 -5.69 3.04 6.66
CA VAL A 54 -5.13 2.31 5.52
C VAL A 54 -6.16 1.38 4.88
N GLY A 55 -7.02 0.75 5.69
CA GLY A 55 -8.01 -0.23 5.23
C GLY A 55 -8.93 0.29 4.12
N PRO A 56 -9.57 1.47 4.28
CA PRO A 56 -10.41 2.05 3.23
C PRO A 56 -9.65 2.33 1.93
N ALA A 57 -8.44 2.88 2.02
CA ALA A 57 -7.61 3.17 0.85
C ALA A 57 -7.19 1.89 0.12
N MET A 58 -6.77 0.85 0.85
CA MET A 58 -6.43 -0.46 0.27
C MET A 58 -7.64 -1.12 -0.39
N LEU A 59 -8.83 -1.00 0.19
CA LEU A 59 -10.06 -1.53 -0.39
C LEU A 59 -10.38 -0.84 -1.73
N VAL A 60 -10.35 0.50 -1.75
CA VAL A 60 -10.55 1.28 -2.98
C VAL A 60 -9.51 0.90 -4.02
N GLU A 61 -8.22 0.89 -3.64
CA GLU A 61 -7.12 0.52 -4.55
C GLU A 61 -7.33 -0.88 -5.16
N GLY A 62 -7.72 -1.87 -4.34
CA GLY A 62 -8.01 -3.23 -4.80
C GLY A 62 -9.18 -3.30 -5.77
N LEU A 63 -10.33 -2.71 -5.41
CA LEU A 63 -11.53 -2.70 -6.26
C LEU A 63 -11.27 -1.98 -7.59
N THR A 64 -10.61 -0.82 -7.55
CA THR A 64 -10.29 -0.08 -8.77
C THR A 64 -9.22 -0.78 -9.61
N THR A 65 -8.35 -1.59 -9.01
CA THR A 65 -7.40 -2.45 -9.76
C THR A 65 -8.13 -3.48 -10.58
N LEU A 66 -9.10 -4.17 -9.98
CA LEU A 66 -9.94 -5.13 -10.69
C LEU A 66 -10.74 -4.45 -11.79
N ALA A 67 -11.33 -3.28 -11.52
CA ALA A 67 -12.08 -2.52 -12.52
C ALA A 67 -11.21 -2.14 -13.74
N VAL A 68 -10.00 -1.59 -13.50
CA VAL A 68 -9.07 -1.25 -14.59
C VAL A 68 -8.57 -2.49 -15.34
N PHE A 69 -8.46 -3.63 -14.66
CA PHE A 69 -8.01 -4.89 -15.26
C PHE A 69 -9.06 -5.46 -16.21
N PHE A 70 -10.34 -5.49 -15.80
CA PHE A 70 -11.43 -6.06 -16.59
C PHE A 70 -12.04 -5.09 -17.62
N ASP A 71 -12.09 -3.78 -17.33
CA ASP A 71 -12.56 -2.72 -18.23
C ASP A 71 -11.42 -1.76 -18.60
N ARG A 72 -10.33 -2.32 -19.13
CA ARG A 72 -9.18 -1.53 -19.57
C ARG A 72 -9.59 -0.62 -20.75
N PRO A 73 -9.37 0.70 -20.69
CA PRO A 73 -9.63 1.61 -21.80
C PRO A 73 -8.71 1.29 -22.97
N ALA A 74 -9.19 1.43 -24.21
CA ALA A 74 -8.41 1.13 -25.41
C ALA A 74 -7.08 1.92 -25.47
N ALA A 75 -7.08 3.16 -25.00
CA ALA A 75 -5.90 4.03 -24.95
C ALA A 75 -4.83 3.60 -23.91
N VAL A 76 -5.20 2.79 -22.92
CA VAL A 76 -4.27 2.31 -21.89
C VAL A 76 -3.57 1.05 -22.38
N SER A 77 -2.25 1.01 -22.26
CA SER A 77 -1.41 -0.11 -22.66
C SER A 77 -1.82 -1.40 -21.95
N TRP A 78 -1.95 -2.49 -22.71
CA TRP A 78 -2.52 -3.75 -22.22
C TRP A 78 -1.74 -4.40 -21.06
N TRP A 79 -0.44 -4.14 -20.97
CA TRP A 79 0.45 -4.71 -19.95
C TRP A 79 0.43 -3.95 -18.62
N LEU A 80 -0.02 -2.69 -18.59
CA LEU A 80 0.01 -1.86 -17.38
C LEU A 80 -0.85 -2.43 -16.23
N PRO A 81 -2.09 -2.92 -16.46
CA PRO A 81 -2.89 -3.52 -15.40
C PRO A 81 -2.25 -4.80 -14.81
N TRP A 82 -1.52 -5.57 -15.61
CA TRP A 82 -0.80 -6.76 -15.15
C TRP A 82 0.35 -6.41 -14.22
N ILE A 83 1.19 -5.43 -14.61
CA ILE A 83 2.28 -4.97 -13.75
C ILE A 83 1.72 -4.36 -12.47
N GLY A 84 0.69 -3.51 -12.58
CA GLY A 84 0.01 -2.94 -11.43
C GLY A 84 -0.52 -4.01 -10.48
N GLY A 85 -1.24 -5.00 -11.00
CA GLY A 85 -1.77 -6.13 -10.24
C GLY A 85 -0.67 -6.95 -9.55
N ALA A 86 0.42 -7.26 -10.25
CA ALA A 86 1.56 -7.98 -9.66
C ALA A 86 2.20 -7.20 -8.50
N LEU A 87 2.41 -5.90 -8.65
CA LEU A 87 2.94 -5.04 -7.59
C LEU A 87 2.00 -4.96 -6.38
N LEU A 88 0.68 -4.89 -6.61
CA LEU A 88 -0.30 -4.93 -5.53
C LEU A 88 -0.26 -6.27 -4.80
N THR A 89 -0.16 -7.39 -5.52
CA THR A 89 0.00 -8.72 -4.91
C THR A 89 1.25 -8.80 -4.04
N VAL A 90 2.39 -8.23 -4.47
CA VAL A 90 3.60 -8.16 -3.65
C VAL A 90 3.36 -7.33 -2.37
N ALA A 91 2.72 -6.16 -2.49
CA ALA A 91 2.44 -5.28 -1.35
C ALA A 91 1.48 -5.95 -0.34
N LEU A 92 0.40 -6.56 -0.82
CA LEU A 92 -0.58 -7.29 0.01
C LEU A 92 0.02 -8.56 0.61
N GLY A 93 0.74 -9.34 -0.18
CA GLY A 93 1.42 -10.55 0.26
C GLY A 93 2.44 -10.27 1.35
N SER A 94 3.28 -9.24 1.18
CA SER A 94 4.21 -8.80 2.22
C SER A 94 3.49 -8.27 3.46
N THR A 95 2.32 -7.64 3.31
CA THR A 95 1.51 -7.22 4.46
C THR A 95 1.02 -8.43 5.25
N ILE A 96 0.35 -9.39 4.60
CA ILE A 96 -0.29 -10.54 5.25
C ILE A 96 0.75 -11.53 5.80
N LEU A 97 1.75 -11.88 5.01
CA LEU A 97 2.68 -12.97 5.32
C LEU A 97 3.86 -12.53 6.18
N VAL A 98 4.25 -11.25 6.11
CA VAL A 98 5.48 -10.76 6.76
C VAL A 98 5.17 -9.76 7.85
N SER A 99 4.29 -8.79 7.58
CA SER A 99 4.03 -7.67 8.48
C SER A 99 3.04 -8.03 9.60
N VAL A 100 1.91 -8.69 9.28
CA VAL A 100 0.91 -9.08 10.28
C VAL A 100 1.52 -9.97 11.38
N PRO A 101 2.30 -11.04 11.09
CA PRO A 101 2.89 -11.87 12.14
C PRO A 101 3.82 -11.08 13.09
N ARG A 102 4.56 -10.10 12.57
CA ARG A 102 5.47 -9.25 13.37
C ARG A 102 4.71 -8.26 14.23
N HIS A 103 3.64 -7.68 13.68
CA HIS A 103 2.72 -6.84 14.44
C HIS A 103 2.05 -7.64 15.57
N THR A 104 1.61 -8.87 15.32
CA THR A 104 1.08 -9.77 16.34
C THR A 104 2.14 -10.12 17.39
N ARG A 105 3.37 -10.44 16.98
CA ARG A 105 4.49 -10.69 17.89
C ARG A 105 4.74 -9.49 18.80
N MET A 106 4.78 -8.27 18.26
CA MET A 106 4.95 -7.05 19.05
C MET A 106 3.79 -6.82 20.04
N ALA A 107 2.57 -7.22 19.69
CA ALA A 107 1.41 -7.10 20.58
C ALA A 107 1.43 -8.14 21.71
N VAL A 108 1.79 -9.39 21.42
CA VAL A 108 1.63 -10.53 22.35
C VAL A 108 2.90 -10.82 23.16
N ASN A 109 4.08 -10.77 22.53
CA ASN A 109 5.36 -11.08 23.16
C ASN A 109 6.44 -10.13 22.63
N PRO A 110 6.43 -8.85 23.04
CA PRO A 110 7.36 -7.87 22.53
C PRO A 110 8.79 -8.19 22.96
N ASP A 111 9.70 -8.10 22.00
CA ASP A 111 11.14 -8.22 22.22
C ASP A 111 11.89 -7.05 21.54
N PRO A 112 13.14 -6.78 21.92
CA PRO A 112 13.89 -5.64 21.41
C PRO A 112 14.14 -5.64 19.89
N GLY A 113 14.03 -6.80 19.23
CA GLY A 113 14.32 -6.95 17.80
C GLY A 113 13.12 -6.67 16.88
N VAL A 114 11.89 -6.89 17.36
CA VAL A 114 10.68 -6.88 16.51
C VAL A 114 10.46 -5.55 15.79
N GLY A 115 10.76 -4.42 16.43
CA GLY A 115 10.62 -3.11 15.83
C GLY A 115 11.60 -2.86 14.68
N ARG A 116 12.85 -3.30 14.82
CA ARG A 116 13.86 -3.23 13.74
C ARG A 116 13.47 -4.15 12.58
N GLU A 117 12.95 -5.33 12.86
CA GLU A 117 12.44 -6.23 11.83
C GLU A 117 11.31 -5.58 11.02
N LEU A 118 10.39 -4.85 11.67
CA LEU A 118 9.31 -4.13 10.97
C LEU A 118 9.87 -3.10 9.97
N VAL A 119 10.93 -2.36 10.33
CA VAL A 119 11.60 -1.42 9.40
C VAL A 119 12.20 -2.16 8.20
N LEU A 120 12.96 -3.24 8.44
CA LEU A 120 13.65 -3.98 7.39
C LEU A 120 12.68 -4.69 6.45
N THR A 121 11.63 -5.29 7.01
CA THR A 121 10.67 -6.09 6.25
C THR A 121 9.58 -5.28 5.57
N ASN A 122 9.56 -3.96 5.79
CA ASN A 122 8.63 -3.05 5.11
C ASN A 122 9.11 -2.60 3.73
N TRP A 123 10.41 -2.68 3.43
CA TRP A 123 10.98 -2.28 2.14
C TRP A 123 10.31 -2.90 0.90
N PRO A 124 9.97 -4.20 0.88
CA PRO A 124 9.23 -4.78 -0.24
C PRO A 124 7.93 -4.03 -0.56
N ARG A 125 7.19 -3.61 0.48
CA ARG A 125 5.96 -2.84 0.33
C ARG A 125 6.23 -1.42 -0.15
N THR A 126 7.24 -0.77 0.43
CA THR A 126 7.66 0.58 0.05
C THR A 126 8.03 0.64 -1.44
N ILE A 127 8.83 -0.31 -1.91
CA ILE A 127 9.21 -0.42 -3.32
C ILE A 127 7.99 -0.74 -4.18
N ALA A 128 7.17 -1.73 -3.78
CA ALA A 128 6.00 -2.14 -4.55
C ALA A 128 4.99 -1.00 -4.75
N TRP A 129 4.59 -0.29 -3.68
CA TRP A 129 3.66 0.84 -3.78
C TRP A 129 4.29 2.05 -4.51
N SER A 130 5.60 2.25 -4.43
CA SER A 130 6.28 3.32 -5.20
C SER A 130 6.22 3.05 -6.71
N LEU A 131 6.62 1.85 -7.14
CA LEU A 131 6.55 1.44 -8.54
C LEU A 131 5.11 1.44 -9.04
N ARG A 132 4.18 0.98 -8.20
CA ARG A 132 2.76 0.95 -8.53
C ARG A 132 2.19 2.35 -8.70
N GLY A 133 2.60 3.32 -7.87
CA GLY A 133 2.26 4.73 -8.05
C GLY A 133 2.65 5.24 -9.44
N ALA A 134 3.86 4.92 -9.92
CA ALA A 134 4.28 5.28 -11.27
C ALA A 134 3.43 4.61 -12.36
N VAL A 135 3.10 3.32 -12.21
CA VAL A 135 2.22 2.58 -13.13
C VAL A 135 0.84 3.22 -13.21
N VAL A 136 0.24 3.58 -12.07
CA VAL A 136 -1.11 4.16 -12.04
C VAL A 136 -1.12 5.58 -12.60
N VAL A 137 -0.06 6.37 -12.39
CA VAL A 137 0.12 7.66 -13.07
C VAL A 137 0.19 7.46 -14.59
N ALA A 138 0.94 6.47 -15.08
CA ALA A 138 1.01 6.17 -16.50
C ALA A 138 -0.36 5.76 -17.08
N ILE A 139 -1.14 4.94 -16.36
CA ILE A 139 -2.52 4.58 -16.73
C ILE A 139 -3.39 5.85 -16.84
N ALA A 140 -3.34 6.73 -15.83
CA ALA A 140 -4.13 7.95 -15.81
C ALA A 140 -3.78 8.90 -16.97
N VAL A 141 -2.48 9.06 -17.27
CA VAL A 141 -1.99 9.88 -18.39
C VAL A 141 -2.46 9.32 -19.74
N GLN A 142 -2.30 8.01 -19.96
CA GLN A 142 -2.74 7.38 -21.22
C GLN A 142 -4.26 7.45 -21.40
N TRP A 143 -5.02 7.24 -20.33
CA TRP A 143 -6.47 7.39 -20.34
C TRP A 143 -6.91 8.83 -20.67
N ALA A 144 -6.28 9.84 -20.05
CA ALA A 144 -6.60 11.24 -20.30
C ALA A 144 -6.26 11.66 -21.75
N GLY A 145 -5.10 11.25 -22.25
CA GLY A 145 -4.69 11.52 -23.63
C GLY A 145 -5.63 10.89 -24.67
N GLY A 146 -6.11 9.67 -24.41
CA GLY A 146 -7.08 9.00 -25.28
C GLY A 146 -8.45 9.68 -25.35
N ARG A 147 -8.85 10.42 -24.31
CA ARG A 147 -10.12 11.19 -24.30
C ARG A 147 -10.00 12.55 -24.99
N ALA A 148 -8.81 13.14 -25.03
CA ALA A 148 -8.59 14.43 -25.68
C ALA A 148 -8.49 14.30 -27.22
N GLY A 149 -8.21 13.10 -27.73
CA GLY A 149 -8.10 12.81 -29.16
C GLY A 149 -9.34 12.16 -29.79
N SER A 150 -10.42 11.93 -29.02
CA SER A 150 -11.70 11.35 -29.45
C SER A 150 -12.79 12.42 -29.49
#